data_AF-A0A0U2Q7Z2-F1
#
_entry.id   AF-A0A0U2Q7Z2-F1
#
_cell.length_a   1.000
_cell.length_b   1.000
_cell.length_c   1.000
_cell.angle_alpha   90.00
_cell.angle_beta   90.00
_cell.angle_gamma   90.00
#
_symmetry.space_group_name_H-M   'P 1'
#
loop_
_entity.id
_entity.type
_entity.pdbx_description
1 polymer ?
#
loop_
_entity_poly.entity_id
_entity_poly.type
_entity_poly.pdbx_seq_one_letter_code
_entity_poly.pdbx_strand_id
1 'polypeptide(L)'
;DALKDEGAASVVEKRDPVLLPKSKKNEAEIGGMREAHRLDGIAMARFLRWLDEEAPKGKLTEIGIVSALEGFRREDPTCVDASFDTISGSGPNGAIVHYRVTRKTDRTLKPGELMLIDSEAQYLSGTTDITRTVLTGPVTGEQKDRFTRVFKGMMAIATARFPRGTSGAQIDVLARQFLWQAGVTYDHGTGHGVGAFLAVHEGPAGISPRYTTPLEPGMIISDEPGYYKAGEYGIRVENLVLVVESAVGGGKFLEFETLTLAPIDLRLIDEKLLTPSEREWLNAYHKRVWTEIGPSLKGADKAWLKQATRAL
;
A
#
# COMPACT_ATOMS: atom_id res chain seq x y z
N ASP A 1 -27.59 -7.80 -25.35
CA ASP A 1 -28.09 -8.27 -26.65
C ASP A 1 -29.32 -7.55 -27.20
N ALA A 2 -30.11 -6.79 -26.41
CA ALA A 2 -31.26 -6.02 -26.93
C ALA A 2 -30.91 -4.97 -28.03
N LEU A 3 -29.67 -4.48 -28.10
CA LEU A 3 -29.21 -3.52 -29.12
C LEU A 3 -28.87 -4.17 -30.48
N LYS A 4 -28.74 -5.50 -30.55
CA LYS A 4 -28.39 -6.22 -31.80
C LYS A 4 -29.63 -6.59 -32.62
N ASP A 5 -30.79 -6.68 -31.98
CA ASP A 5 -32.02 -7.19 -32.61
C ASP A 5 -32.84 -6.10 -33.35
N GLU A 6 -32.52 -4.82 -33.17
CA GLU A 6 -33.09 -3.72 -33.96
C GLU A 6 -32.13 -3.35 -35.11
N GLY A 7 -32.30 -4.03 -36.25
CA GLY A 7 -31.40 -4.08 -37.42
C GLY A 7 -31.09 -2.77 -38.19
N ALA A 8 -30.76 -1.68 -37.50
CA ALA A 8 -30.25 -0.44 -38.10
C ALA A 8 -29.01 0.16 -37.40
N ALA A 9 -28.58 -0.37 -36.24
CA ALA A 9 -27.43 0.13 -35.50
C ALA A 9 -26.20 -0.78 -35.64
N SER A 10 -25.03 -0.21 -35.93
CA SER A 10 -23.74 -0.92 -35.88
C SER A 10 -23.08 -0.72 -34.52
N VAL A 11 -22.89 -1.79 -33.76
CA VAL A 11 -22.11 -1.74 -32.51
C VAL A 11 -20.63 -1.56 -32.85
N VAL A 12 -20.00 -0.52 -32.30
CA VAL A 12 -18.57 -0.27 -32.41
C VAL A 12 -17.92 -0.52 -31.05
N GLU A 13 -17.28 -1.68 -30.91
CA GLU A 13 -16.54 -2.03 -29.70
C GLU A 13 -15.21 -1.28 -29.68
N LYS A 14 -15.10 -0.30 -28.77
CA LYS A 14 -13.87 0.47 -28.52
C LYS A 14 -13.65 0.56 -27.01
N ARG A 15 -12.39 0.79 -26.62
CA ARG A 15 -12.06 1.12 -25.23
C ARG A 15 -12.78 2.39 -24.83
N ASP A 16 -13.32 2.42 -23.62
CA ASP A 16 -13.93 3.62 -23.04
C ASP A 16 -12.92 4.80 -23.12
N PRO A 17 -13.29 5.90 -23.81
CA PRO A 17 -12.40 7.02 -24.04
C PRO A 17 -12.02 7.78 -22.77
N VAL A 18 -12.72 7.56 -21.65
CA VAL A 18 -12.45 8.23 -20.38
C VAL A 18 -11.34 7.53 -19.58
N LEU A 19 -11.10 6.23 -19.80
CA LEU A 19 -10.17 5.43 -19.00
C LEU A 19 -8.74 5.99 -18.99
N LEU A 20 -8.18 6.31 -20.16
CA LEU A 20 -6.81 6.80 -20.25
C LEU A 20 -6.68 8.26 -19.73
N PRO A 21 -7.54 9.22 -20.12
CA PRO A 21 -7.50 10.56 -19.54
C PRO A 21 -7.59 10.58 -18.02
N LYS A 22 -8.58 9.91 -17.40
CA LYS A 22 -8.74 9.93 -15.93
C LYS A 22 -7.61 9.21 -15.18
N SER A 23 -6.94 8.26 -15.83
CA SER A 23 -5.79 7.60 -15.21
C SER A 23 -4.60 8.55 -15.00
N LYS A 24 -4.54 9.67 -15.75
CA LYS A 24 -3.52 10.71 -15.64
C LYS A 24 -4.07 11.92 -14.89
N LYS A 25 -3.80 11.96 -13.60
CA LYS A 25 -4.33 12.99 -12.71
C LYS A 25 -3.73 14.34 -13.09
N ASN A 26 -4.57 15.37 -13.08
CA ASN A 26 -4.13 16.75 -13.20
C ASN A 26 -3.56 17.27 -11.87
N GLU A 27 -2.98 18.46 -11.86
CA GLU A 27 -2.33 19.02 -10.66
C GLU A 27 -3.27 19.17 -9.45
N ALA A 28 -4.56 19.47 -9.65
CA ALA A 28 -5.52 19.57 -8.56
C ALA A 28 -5.84 18.19 -7.96
N GLU A 29 -6.02 17.18 -8.82
CA GLU A 29 -6.22 15.79 -8.38
C GLU A 29 -4.97 15.26 -7.67
N ILE A 30 -3.76 15.53 -8.19
CA ILE A 30 -2.51 15.16 -7.54
C ILE A 30 -2.37 15.85 -6.18
N GLY A 31 -2.65 17.16 -6.10
CA GLY A 31 -2.65 17.91 -4.84
C GLY A 31 -3.64 17.33 -3.83
N GLY A 32 -4.84 16.97 -4.28
CA GLY A 32 -5.84 16.29 -3.47
C GLY A 32 -5.37 14.93 -2.96
N MET A 33 -4.77 14.11 -3.83
CA MET A 33 -4.24 12.79 -3.46
C MET A 33 -3.12 12.93 -2.41
N ARG A 34 -2.20 13.89 -2.56
CA ARG A 34 -1.18 14.17 -1.53
C ARG A 34 -1.81 14.53 -0.18
N GLU A 35 -2.86 15.36 -0.19
CA GLU A 35 -3.58 15.72 1.04
C GLU A 35 -4.30 14.52 1.66
N ALA A 36 -5.01 13.71 0.86
CA ALA A 36 -5.67 12.49 1.33
C ALA A 36 -4.69 11.55 2.05
N HIS A 37 -3.49 11.34 1.47
CA HIS A 37 -2.46 10.49 2.08
C HIS A 37 -1.83 11.12 3.33
N ARG A 38 -1.78 12.45 3.44
CA ARG A 38 -1.35 13.14 4.65
C ARG A 38 -2.37 12.95 5.78
N LEU A 39 -3.67 13.09 5.48
CA LEU A 39 -4.76 12.87 6.43
C LEU A 39 -4.82 11.39 6.88
N ASP A 40 -4.75 10.46 5.93
CA ASP A 40 -4.73 9.04 6.23
C ASP A 40 -3.47 8.63 6.99
N GLY A 41 -2.31 9.23 6.69
CA GLY A 41 -1.08 9.03 7.44
C GLY A 41 -1.21 9.42 8.91
N ILE A 42 -1.93 10.51 9.22
CA ILE A 42 -2.24 10.92 10.61
C ILE A 42 -3.14 9.86 11.29
N ALA A 43 -4.20 9.41 10.62
CA ALA A 43 -5.09 8.38 11.15
C ALA A 43 -4.34 7.06 11.39
N MET A 44 -3.53 6.62 10.42
CA MET A 44 -2.71 5.42 10.48
C MET A 44 -1.67 5.50 11.61
N ALA A 45 -1.01 6.63 11.83
CA ALA A 45 -0.06 6.76 12.94
C ALA A 45 -0.73 6.58 14.31
N ARG A 46 -1.94 7.13 14.49
CA ARG A 46 -2.72 6.98 15.73
C ARG A 46 -3.24 5.56 15.91
N PHE A 47 -3.74 4.97 14.83
CA PHE A 47 -4.18 3.57 14.80
C PHE A 47 -3.03 2.61 15.12
N LEU A 48 -1.87 2.75 14.47
CA LEU A 48 -0.73 1.87 14.67
C LEU A 48 -0.17 1.99 16.09
N ARG A 49 -0.15 3.21 16.67
CA ARG A 49 0.17 3.41 18.09
C ARG A 49 -0.79 2.65 18.99
N TRP A 50 -2.11 2.83 18.78
CA TRP A 50 -3.14 2.14 19.55
C TRP A 50 -3.02 0.62 19.43
N LEU A 51 -2.77 0.11 18.23
CA LEU A 51 -2.61 -1.32 17.97
C LEU A 51 -1.39 -1.87 18.71
N ASP A 52 -0.28 -1.14 18.73
CA ASP A 52 0.95 -1.52 19.44
C ASP A 52 0.75 -1.57 20.97
N GLU A 53 -0.15 -0.73 21.50
CA GLU A 53 -0.55 -0.73 22.92
C GLU A 53 -1.55 -1.84 23.27
N GLU A 54 -2.53 -2.11 22.41
CA GLU A 54 -3.64 -3.03 22.70
C GLU A 54 -3.37 -4.47 22.29
N ALA A 55 -2.65 -4.73 21.19
CA ALA A 55 -2.42 -6.07 20.68
C ALA A 55 -1.72 -7.00 21.70
N PRO A 56 -0.70 -6.56 22.47
CA PRO A 56 -0.07 -7.40 23.49
C PRO A 56 -1.01 -7.84 24.62
N LYS A 57 -2.15 -7.16 24.81
CA LYS A 57 -3.15 -7.53 25.83
C LYS A 57 -3.98 -8.76 25.45
N GLY A 58 -3.91 -9.20 24.18
CA GLY A 58 -4.52 -10.44 23.70
C GLY A 58 -6.05 -10.43 23.67
N LYS A 59 -6.67 -9.25 23.53
CA LYS A 59 -8.14 -9.09 23.52
C LYS A 59 -8.70 -8.63 22.17
N LEU A 60 -7.84 -8.26 21.22
CA LEU A 60 -8.28 -7.73 19.93
C LEU A 60 -8.78 -8.86 19.03
N THR A 61 -9.90 -8.61 18.35
CA THR A 61 -10.36 -9.44 17.23
C THR A 61 -10.09 -8.74 15.92
N GLU A 62 -10.09 -9.47 14.82
CA GLU A 62 -9.92 -8.93 13.47
C GLU A 62 -10.96 -7.84 13.17
N ILE A 63 -12.24 -8.06 13.51
CA ILE A 63 -13.31 -7.04 13.39
C ILE A 63 -13.04 -5.85 14.31
N GLY A 64 -12.57 -6.09 15.54
CA GLY A 64 -12.23 -5.02 16.48
C GLY A 64 -11.13 -4.10 15.95
N ILE A 65 -10.15 -4.66 15.25
CA ILE A 65 -9.07 -3.91 14.59
C ILE A 65 -9.61 -3.07 13.43
N VAL A 66 -10.47 -3.65 12.57
CA VAL A 66 -11.14 -2.90 11.48
C VAL A 66 -11.92 -1.73 12.06
N SER A 67 -12.76 -1.99 13.07
CA SER A 67 -13.61 -0.97 13.69
C SER A 67 -12.80 0.17 14.31
N ALA A 68 -11.64 -0.15 14.91
CA ALA A 68 -10.75 0.87 15.47
C ALA A 68 -10.12 1.74 14.37
N LEU A 69 -9.61 1.14 13.29
CA LEU A 69 -9.04 1.88 12.17
C LEU A 69 -10.06 2.82 11.52
N GLU A 70 -11.28 2.32 11.26
CA GLU A 70 -12.38 3.15 10.76
C GLU A 70 -12.65 4.33 11.69
N GLY A 71 -12.67 4.09 13.01
CA GLY A 71 -12.83 5.13 14.02
C GLY A 71 -11.80 6.25 13.87
N PHE A 72 -10.50 5.91 13.77
CA PHE A 72 -9.43 6.90 13.60
C PHE A 72 -9.53 7.68 12.28
N ARG A 73 -9.93 7.04 11.18
CA ARG A 73 -10.13 7.70 9.88
C ARG A 73 -11.31 8.67 9.90
N ARG A 74 -12.42 8.27 10.52
CA ARG A 74 -13.66 9.07 10.63
C ARG A 74 -13.56 10.27 11.57
N GLU A 75 -12.45 10.41 12.31
CA GLU A 75 -12.19 11.65 13.04
C GLU A 75 -11.96 12.84 12.11
N ASP A 76 -11.50 12.61 10.87
CA ASP A 76 -11.50 13.62 9.84
C ASP A 76 -12.87 13.66 9.13
N PRO A 77 -13.59 14.79 9.14
CA PRO A 77 -14.93 14.89 8.58
C PRO A 77 -14.97 14.79 7.04
N THR A 78 -13.82 14.87 6.37
CA THR A 78 -13.72 14.71 4.91
C THR A 78 -13.59 13.24 4.50
N CYS A 79 -13.38 12.32 5.45
CA CYS A 79 -13.43 10.88 5.22
C CYS A 79 -14.89 10.43 5.01
N VAL A 80 -15.25 10.23 3.74
CA VAL A 80 -16.60 9.84 3.30
C VAL A 80 -16.82 8.34 3.51
N ASP A 81 -15.81 7.53 3.18
CA ASP A 81 -15.84 6.09 3.38
C ASP A 81 -14.49 5.62 3.93
N ALA A 82 -14.53 4.74 4.92
CA ALA A 82 -13.34 4.22 5.60
C ALA A 82 -13.27 2.69 5.58
N SER A 83 -14.22 2.04 4.90
CA SER A 83 -14.69 0.70 5.28
C SER A 83 -15.00 -0.26 4.14
N PHE A 84 -14.64 0.03 2.89
CA PHE A 84 -14.74 -1.03 1.88
C PHE A 84 -13.61 -2.04 2.08
N ASP A 85 -14.02 -3.28 2.38
CA ASP A 85 -13.22 -4.49 2.19
C ASP A 85 -11.89 -4.59 2.97
N THR A 86 -11.72 -3.82 4.06
CA THR A 86 -10.54 -3.89 4.94
C THR A 86 -10.18 -5.35 5.26
N ILE A 87 -9.01 -5.76 4.80
CA ILE A 87 -8.42 -7.07 5.05
C ILE A 87 -7.69 -6.97 6.38
N SER A 88 -8.27 -7.60 7.40
CA SER A 88 -7.71 -7.67 8.75
C SER A 88 -7.40 -9.13 9.06
N GLY A 89 -6.20 -9.59 8.67
CA GLY A 89 -5.80 -10.99 8.74
C GLY A 89 -4.74 -11.24 9.81
N SER A 90 -5.14 -11.93 10.89
CA SER A 90 -4.23 -12.36 11.96
C SER A 90 -3.66 -13.75 11.70
N GLY A 91 -2.34 -13.92 11.83
CA GLY A 91 -1.68 -15.21 11.66
C GLY A 91 -2.12 -15.91 10.37
N PRO A 92 -2.69 -17.13 10.42
CA PRO A 92 -3.09 -17.89 9.23
C PRO A 92 -4.04 -17.15 8.29
N ASN A 93 -4.91 -16.28 8.82
CA ASN A 93 -5.85 -15.50 8.00
C ASN A 93 -5.13 -14.46 7.16
N GLY A 94 -3.98 -13.94 7.63
CA GLY A 94 -3.14 -13.05 6.83
C GLY A 94 -2.54 -13.70 5.59
N ALA A 95 -2.47 -15.05 5.54
CA ALA A 95 -1.99 -15.79 4.38
C ALA A 95 -3.03 -15.89 3.23
N ILE A 96 -4.24 -15.39 3.42
CA ILE A 96 -5.30 -15.40 2.40
C ILE A 96 -5.34 -14.01 1.76
N VAL A 97 -4.90 -13.90 0.50
CA VAL A 97 -4.63 -12.62 -0.19
C VAL A 97 -5.79 -11.63 -0.11
N HIS A 98 -7.01 -12.08 -0.40
CA HIS A 98 -8.24 -11.29 -0.31
C HIS A 98 -9.11 -11.75 0.87
N TYR A 99 -8.51 -11.97 2.04
CA TYR A 99 -9.26 -12.34 3.24
C TYR A 99 -10.27 -11.25 3.59
N ARG A 100 -11.52 -11.66 3.84
CA ARG A 100 -12.55 -10.77 4.38
C ARG A 100 -13.07 -11.36 5.67
N VAL A 101 -12.85 -10.65 6.77
CA VAL A 101 -13.35 -11.07 8.06
C VAL A 101 -14.88 -11.01 8.06
N THR A 102 -15.50 -12.05 8.61
CA THR A 102 -16.94 -12.12 8.86
C THR A 102 -17.15 -12.41 10.33
N ARG A 103 -18.38 -12.21 10.85
CA ARG A 103 -18.71 -12.62 12.22
C ARG A 103 -18.47 -14.11 12.51
N LYS A 104 -18.36 -14.95 11.47
CA LYS A 104 -18.06 -16.38 11.61
C LYS A 104 -16.56 -16.69 11.59
N THR A 105 -15.76 -15.84 10.96
CA THR A 105 -14.31 -16.02 10.81
C THR A 105 -13.49 -15.08 11.69
N ASP A 106 -14.16 -14.17 12.43
CA ASP A 106 -13.55 -13.20 13.34
C ASP A 106 -12.69 -13.88 14.40
N ARG A 107 -11.39 -13.75 14.22
CA ARG A 107 -10.40 -14.43 15.05
C ARG A 107 -9.82 -13.45 16.07
N THR A 108 -9.59 -13.93 17.29
CA THR A 108 -8.79 -13.19 18.26
C THR A 108 -7.32 -13.23 17.85
N LEU A 109 -6.72 -12.05 17.70
CA LEU A 109 -5.29 -11.89 17.46
C LEU A 109 -4.51 -12.43 18.65
N LYS A 110 -3.68 -13.46 18.43
CA LYS A 110 -2.83 -14.00 19.49
C LYS A 110 -1.52 -13.22 19.54
N PRO A 111 -1.00 -12.89 20.74
CA PRO A 111 0.31 -12.26 20.86
C PRO A 111 1.41 -13.06 20.14
N GLY A 112 2.23 -12.38 19.34
CA GLY A 112 3.29 -13.00 18.54
C GLY A 112 2.88 -13.41 17.12
N GLU A 113 1.60 -13.26 16.76
CA GLU A 113 1.18 -13.41 15.37
C GLU A 113 1.51 -12.15 14.57
N LEU A 114 1.76 -12.32 13.26
CA LEU A 114 1.74 -11.18 12.35
C LEU A 114 0.29 -10.74 12.14
N MET A 115 0.09 -9.43 12.11
CA MET A 115 -1.18 -8.82 11.75
C MET A 115 -1.00 -8.09 10.42
N LEU A 116 -1.68 -8.55 9.38
CA LEU A 116 -1.76 -7.86 8.09
C LEU A 116 -3.05 -7.04 8.08
N ILE A 117 -2.89 -5.73 7.92
CA ILE A 117 -4.00 -4.79 7.74
C ILE A 117 -3.82 -4.13 6.38
N ASP A 118 -4.74 -4.42 5.47
CA ASP A 118 -4.88 -3.72 4.19
C ASP A 118 -6.24 -3.04 4.17
N SER A 119 -6.23 -1.76 3.82
CA SER A 119 -7.34 -0.87 4.12
C SER A 119 -7.33 0.35 3.23
N GLU A 120 -8.53 0.73 2.81
CA GLU A 120 -8.75 1.83 1.89
C GLU A 120 -9.56 2.95 2.57
N ALA A 121 -9.43 4.17 2.09
CA ALA A 121 -10.30 5.27 2.50
C ALA A 121 -10.58 6.23 1.34
N GLN A 122 -11.77 6.83 1.40
CA GLN A 122 -12.26 7.83 0.46
C GLN A 122 -12.37 9.16 1.20
N TYR A 123 -11.42 10.05 0.95
CA TYR A 123 -11.47 11.43 1.37
C TYR A 123 -12.05 12.28 0.23
N LEU A 124 -12.71 13.39 0.55
CA LEU A 124 -13.15 14.34 -0.48
C LEU A 124 -12.00 14.82 -1.39
N SER A 125 -10.76 14.76 -0.90
CA SER A 125 -9.54 15.10 -1.62
C SER A 125 -8.95 13.95 -2.46
N GLY A 126 -9.30 12.69 -2.21
CA GLY A 126 -8.70 11.56 -2.92
C GLY A 126 -8.99 10.19 -2.30
N THR A 127 -8.51 9.15 -2.96
CA THR A 127 -8.60 7.75 -2.52
C THR A 127 -7.25 7.31 -1.96
N THR A 128 -7.22 6.62 -0.83
CA THR A 128 -6.02 5.98 -0.28
C THR A 128 -6.17 4.46 -0.29
N ASP A 129 -5.02 3.81 -0.41
CA ASP A 129 -4.88 2.35 -0.32
C ASP A 129 -3.55 2.05 0.36
N ILE A 130 -3.59 1.22 1.39
CA ILE A 130 -2.44 0.98 2.24
C ILE A 130 -2.55 -0.34 3.00
N THR A 131 -1.56 -1.19 2.75
CA THR A 131 -1.23 -2.34 3.57
C THR A 131 -0.04 -2.11 4.51
N ARG A 132 -0.22 -2.45 5.78
CA ARG A 132 0.86 -2.67 6.75
C ARG A 132 0.74 -4.04 7.39
N THR A 133 1.87 -4.76 7.38
CA THR A 133 2.06 -5.95 8.21
C THR A 133 2.84 -5.54 9.47
N VAL A 134 2.32 -5.83 10.65
CA VAL A 134 2.91 -5.43 11.93
C VAL A 134 3.14 -6.61 12.86
N LEU A 135 4.11 -6.42 13.76
CA LEU A 135 4.43 -7.38 14.80
C LEU A 135 3.57 -7.17 16.04
N THR A 136 3.09 -8.26 16.64
CA THR A 136 2.27 -8.22 17.87
C THR A 136 2.87 -9.02 19.04
N GLY A 137 4.16 -9.36 18.95
CA GLY A 137 4.91 -10.13 19.95
C GLY A 137 6.27 -10.60 19.43
N PRO A 138 6.77 -11.80 19.80
CA PRO A 138 8.00 -12.35 19.25
C PRO A 138 7.91 -12.61 17.74
N VAL A 139 9.02 -12.42 17.01
CA VAL A 139 9.12 -12.68 15.57
C VAL A 139 10.17 -13.75 15.29
N THR A 140 9.89 -14.63 14.34
CA THR A 140 10.84 -15.65 13.87
C THR A 140 11.85 -15.11 12.86
N GLY A 141 12.97 -15.81 12.69
CA GLY A 141 13.95 -15.48 11.64
C GLY A 141 13.36 -15.54 10.23
N GLU A 142 12.49 -16.52 9.96
CA GLU A 142 11.80 -16.64 8.65
C GLU A 142 10.89 -15.44 8.39
N GLN A 143 10.09 -15.02 9.37
CA GLN A 143 9.21 -13.86 9.23
C GLN A 143 10.00 -12.58 8.95
N LYS A 144 11.14 -12.37 9.62
CA LYS A 144 12.03 -11.22 9.33
C LYS A 144 12.64 -11.28 7.94
N ASP A 145 13.17 -12.43 7.52
CA ASP A 145 13.73 -12.60 6.17
C ASP A 145 12.66 -12.32 5.10
N ARG A 146 11.48 -12.93 5.22
CA ARG A 146 10.38 -12.76 4.26
C ARG A 146 9.85 -11.34 4.24
N PHE A 147 9.68 -10.70 5.40
CA PHE A 147 9.26 -9.31 5.47
C PHE A 147 10.27 -8.39 4.82
N THR A 148 11.56 -8.59 5.08
CA THR A 148 12.62 -7.76 4.51
C THR A 148 12.70 -7.91 2.99
N ARG A 149 12.48 -9.11 2.44
CA ARG A 149 12.41 -9.32 0.98
C ARG A 149 11.22 -8.63 0.34
N VAL A 150 10.04 -8.71 0.98
CA VAL A 150 8.85 -7.98 0.52
C VAL A 150 9.11 -6.46 0.55
N PHE A 151 9.65 -5.95 1.65
CA PHE A 151 10.03 -4.55 1.80
C PHE A 151 11.02 -4.10 0.71
N LYS A 152 12.08 -4.88 0.45
CA LYS A 152 13.04 -4.59 -0.63
C LYS A 152 12.36 -4.55 -2.00
N GLY A 153 11.37 -5.41 -2.22
CA GLY A 153 10.55 -5.39 -3.43
C GLY A 153 9.80 -4.08 -3.60
N MET A 154 9.10 -3.62 -2.56
CA MET A 154 8.35 -2.36 -2.57
C MET A 154 9.29 -1.18 -2.80
N MET A 155 10.37 -1.10 -2.02
CA MET A 155 11.38 -0.05 -2.19
C MET A 155 12.02 -0.04 -3.60
N ALA A 156 12.23 -1.20 -4.23
CA ALA A 156 12.80 -1.27 -5.57
C ALA A 156 11.86 -0.69 -6.65
N ILE A 157 10.54 -0.78 -6.46
CA ILE A 157 9.57 -0.07 -7.29
C ILE A 157 9.61 1.42 -6.97
N ALA A 158 9.48 1.79 -5.70
CA ALA A 158 9.46 3.19 -5.26
C ALA A 158 10.72 4.00 -5.65
N THR A 159 11.85 3.34 -5.89
CA THR A 159 13.13 3.98 -6.30
C THR A 159 13.46 3.82 -7.78
N ALA A 160 12.62 3.14 -8.55
CA ALA A 160 12.88 2.87 -9.95
C ALA A 160 12.91 4.17 -10.78
N ARG A 161 13.91 4.25 -11.65
CA ARG A 161 13.98 5.23 -12.75
C ARG A 161 13.97 4.47 -14.06
N PHE A 162 13.05 4.82 -14.94
CA PHE A 162 12.78 4.04 -16.15
C PHE A 162 12.53 4.93 -17.36
N PRO A 163 12.88 4.50 -18.58
CA PRO A 163 12.64 5.29 -19.78
C PRO A 163 11.14 5.41 -20.06
N ARG A 164 10.72 6.52 -20.66
CA ARG A 164 9.36 6.68 -21.18
C ARG A 164 9.00 5.53 -22.13
N GLY A 165 7.72 5.15 -22.13
CA GLY A 165 7.24 4.00 -22.90
C GLY A 165 7.32 2.67 -22.13
N THR A 166 7.98 2.63 -20.97
CA THR A 166 7.99 1.46 -20.09
C THR A 166 6.59 1.21 -19.52
N SER A 167 6.14 -0.03 -19.60
CA SER A 167 4.88 -0.51 -19.00
C SER A 167 5.11 -1.13 -17.63
N GLY A 168 4.06 -1.23 -16.81
CA GLY A 168 4.17 -1.87 -15.51
C GLY A 168 4.52 -3.36 -15.57
N ALA A 169 4.18 -4.07 -16.66
CA ALA A 169 4.63 -5.44 -16.90
C ALA A 169 6.16 -5.59 -16.93
N GLN A 170 6.88 -4.56 -17.38
CA GLN A 170 8.35 -4.57 -17.42
C GLN A 170 8.98 -4.23 -16.06
N ILE A 171 8.22 -3.63 -15.15
CA ILE A 171 8.66 -3.17 -13.83
C ILE A 171 8.32 -4.19 -12.72
N ASP A 172 7.25 -4.98 -12.88
CA ASP A 172 6.77 -6.00 -11.92
C ASP A 172 7.89 -6.93 -11.38
N VAL A 173 8.84 -7.30 -12.24
CA VAL A 173 9.98 -8.16 -11.84
C VAL A 173 10.88 -7.52 -10.77
N LEU A 174 10.95 -6.18 -10.71
CA LEU A 174 11.81 -5.47 -9.75
C LEU A 174 11.37 -5.75 -8.31
N ALA A 175 10.07 -5.91 -8.07
CA ALA A 175 9.53 -6.26 -6.77
C ALA A 175 9.73 -7.76 -6.45
N ARG A 176 9.58 -8.64 -7.45
CA ARG A 176 9.59 -10.10 -7.26
C ARG A 176 10.97 -10.69 -7.00
N GLN A 177 12.01 -10.09 -7.58
CA GLN A 177 13.36 -10.68 -7.62
C GLN A 177 13.90 -11.09 -6.24
N PHE A 178 13.58 -10.34 -5.17
CA PHE A 178 14.10 -10.62 -3.82
C PHE A 178 13.48 -11.87 -3.18
N LEU A 179 12.21 -12.15 -3.48
CA LEU A 179 11.56 -13.38 -3.06
C LEU A 179 12.00 -14.56 -3.93
N TRP A 180 12.19 -14.34 -5.24
CA TRP A 180 12.71 -15.35 -6.16
C TRP A 180 14.11 -15.85 -5.78
N GLN A 181 14.98 -14.98 -5.27
CA GLN A 181 16.28 -15.37 -4.70
C GLN A 181 16.17 -16.36 -3.53
N ALA A 182 15.01 -16.43 -2.87
CA ALA A 182 14.71 -17.40 -1.82
C ALA A 182 13.76 -18.53 -2.26
N GLY A 183 13.50 -18.66 -3.56
CA GLY A 183 12.67 -19.72 -4.14
C GLY A 183 11.17 -19.58 -3.87
N VAL A 184 10.68 -18.39 -3.54
CA VAL A 184 9.26 -18.12 -3.24
C VAL A 184 8.71 -16.95 -4.04
N THR A 185 7.39 -16.82 -4.15
CA THR A 185 6.73 -15.72 -4.88
C THR A 185 5.35 -15.39 -4.30
N TYR A 186 4.59 -14.52 -4.97
CA TYR A 186 3.21 -14.15 -4.64
C TYR A 186 2.32 -14.16 -5.89
N ASP A 187 1.07 -14.57 -5.72
CA ASP A 187 0.15 -14.92 -6.81
C ASP A 187 -0.84 -13.80 -7.20
N HIS A 188 -0.46 -12.55 -6.97
CA HIS A 188 -1.19 -11.36 -7.43
C HIS A 188 -0.24 -10.39 -8.16
N GLY A 189 -0.80 -9.32 -8.74
CA GLY A 189 0.00 -8.25 -9.35
C GLY A 189 0.75 -7.44 -8.29
N THR A 190 1.88 -6.82 -8.65
CA THR A 190 2.59 -5.89 -7.75
C THR A 190 1.81 -4.60 -7.50
N GLY A 191 0.88 -4.22 -8.38
CA GLY A 191 -0.01 -3.10 -8.13
C GLY A 191 -1.02 -2.80 -9.24
N HIS A 192 -1.92 -1.88 -8.96
CA HIS A 192 -3.00 -1.39 -9.82
C HIS A 192 -3.09 0.14 -9.78
N GLY A 193 -3.67 0.76 -10.81
CA GLY A 193 -3.95 2.20 -10.75
C GLY A 193 -5.00 2.53 -9.69
N VAL A 194 -4.99 3.76 -9.19
CA VAL A 194 -5.92 4.27 -8.17
C VAL A 194 -6.56 5.57 -8.63
N GLY A 195 -7.89 5.67 -8.53
CA GLY A 195 -8.66 6.86 -8.88
C GLY A 195 -8.52 8.00 -7.86
N ALA A 196 -8.87 9.22 -8.26
CA ALA A 196 -8.94 10.36 -7.34
C ALA A 196 -10.38 10.51 -6.81
N PHE A 197 -10.63 10.05 -5.58
CA PHE A 197 -11.96 9.94 -4.98
C PHE A 197 -12.93 9.12 -5.86
N LEU A 198 -12.40 7.99 -6.37
CA LEU A 198 -13.08 7.07 -7.29
C LEU A 198 -12.68 5.62 -6.94
N ALA A 199 -12.74 4.70 -7.90
CA ALA A 199 -12.37 3.31 -7.70
C ALA A 199 -10.92 3.17 -7.23
N VAL A 200 -10.71 2.39 -6.17
CA VAL A 200 -9.38 2.01 -5.68
C VAL A 200 -8.62 1.18 -6.72
N HIS A 201 -9.33 0.31 -7.44
CA HIS A 201 -8.80 -0.44 -8.56
C HIS A 201 -9.19 0.24 -9.88
N GLU A 202 -8.28 1.01 -10.44
CA GLU A 202 -8.49 1.82 -11.64
C GLU A 202 -7.52 1.46 -12.77
N GLY A 203 -8.06 0.96 -13.88
CA GLY A 203 -7.30 0.79 -15.13
C GLY A 203 -7.16 2.09 -15.93
N PRO A 204 -6.30 2.11 -16.98
CA PRO A 204 -5.61 0.95 -17.55
C PRO A 204 -4.16 0.76 -17.05
N ALA A 205 -3.69 1.62 -16.14
CA ALA A 205 -2.36 1.55 -15.55
C ALA A 205 -2.30 0.55 -14.39
N GLY A 206 -1.11 0.05 -14.10
CA GLY A 206 -0.85 -0.90 -13.02
C GLY A 206 0.51 -1.58 -13.20
N ILE A 207 0.94 -2.37 -12.22
CA ILE A 207 2.22 -3.11 -12.24
C ILE A 207 1.91 -4.60 -12.07
N SER A 208 1.88 -5.32 -13.18
CA SER A 208 1.75 -6.77 -13.25
C SER A 208 1.99 -7.23 -14.68
N PRO A 209 2.21 -8.54 -14.94
CA PRO A 209 2.41 -9.04 -16.30
C PRO A 209 1.29 -8.71 -17.29
N ARG A 210 0.06 -8.40 -16.80
CA ARG A 210 -1.08 -8.02 -17.65
C ARG A 210 -1.13 -6.54 -18.04
N TYR A 211 -0.41 -5.65 -17.34
CA TYR A 211 -0.48 -4.20 -17.60
C TYR A 211 0.58 -3.77 -18.62
N THR A 212 0.20 -3.81 -19.89
CA THR A 212 1.05 -3.43 -21.03
C THR A 212 0.93 -1.97 -21.45
N THR A 213 0.03 -1.20 -20.84
CA THR A 213 -0.09 0.25 -21.08
C THR A 213 1.17 0.94 -20.55
N PRO A 214 1.84 1.81 -21.34
CA PRO A 214 2.95 2.60 -20.84
C PRO A 214 2.56 3.46 -19.63
N LEU A 215 3.45 3.56 -18.66
CA LEU A 215 3.30 4.49 -17.55
C LEU A 215 3.57 5.91 -18.03
N GLU A 216 2.72 6.85 -17.61
CA GLU A 216 2.80 8.27 -17.95
C GLU A 216 2.69 9.12 -16.68
N PRO A 217 3.26 10.35 -16.66
CA PRO A 217 3.10 11.28 -15.54
C PRO A 217 1.64 11.49 -15.13
N GLY A 218 1.41 11.62 -13.83
CA GLY A 218 0.06 11.77 -13.26
C GLY A 218 -0.66 10.45 -12.97
N MET A 219 -0.12 9.31 -13.41
CA MET A 219 -0.65 8.00 -13.01
C MET A 219 -0.29 7.70 -11.56
N ILE A 220 -1.28 7.30 -10.77
CA ILE A 220 -1.11 6.85 -9.37
C ILE A 220 -1.38 5.36 -9.33
N ILE A 221 -0.48 4.61 -8.70
CA ILE A 221 -0.44 3.15 -8.73
C ILE A 221 -0.09 2.62 -7.33
N SER A 222 -0.70 1.52 -6.90
CA SER A 222 -0.23 0.76 -5.74
C SER A 222 1.12 0.07 -6.01
N ASP A 223 1.91 -0.10 -4.97
CA ASP A 223 3.16 -0.83 -4.95
C ASP A 223 3.13 -1.73 -3.71
N GLU A 224 2.65 -2.95 -3.90
CA GLU A 224 2.11 -3.83 -2.86
C GLU A 224 2.63 -5.28 -2.94
N PRO A 225 3.94 -5.55 -3.07
CA PRO A 225 4.43 -6.92 -3.04
C PRO A 225 4.05 -7.63 -1.73
N GLY A 226 3.93 -8.96 -1.82
CA GLY A 226 3.54 -9.78 -0.68
C GLY A 226 4.24 -11.13 -0.60
N TYR A 227 3.97 -11.85 0.48
CA TYR A 227 4.37 -13.23 0.70
C TYR A 227 3.33 -13.90 1.60
N TYR A 228 2.85 -15.08 1.20
CA TYR A 228 1.77 -15.77 1.92
C TYR A 228 2.14 -17.22 2.16
N LYS A 229 2.31 -17.58 3.43
CA LYS A 229 2.60 -18.95 3.86
C LYS A 229 1.31 -19.58 4.35
N ALA A 230 0.70 -20.40 3.50
CA ALA A 230 -0.62 -20.99 3.73
C ALA A 230 -0.71 -21.66 5.12
N GLY A 231 -1.75 -21.30 5.87
CA GLY A 231 -1.98 -21.84 7.22
C GLY A 231 -1.09 -21.24 8.32
N GLU A 232 -0.18 -20.32 8.01
CA GLU A 232 0.74 -19.73 8.99
C GLU A 232 0.65 -18.22 9.10
N TYR A 233 1.05 -17.47 8.07
CA TYR A 233 1.05 -16.00 8.08
C TYR A 233 1.13 -15.42 6.66
N GLY A 234 0.73 -14.16 6.52
CA GLY A 234 1.00 -13.37 5.32
C GLY A 234 1.67 -12.06 5.64
N ILE A 235 2.31 -11.52 4.61
CA ILE A 235 3.00 -10.25 4.62
C ILE A 235 2.63 -9.53 3.33
N ARG A 236 2.23 -8.27 3.45
CA ARG A 236 2.19 -7.31 2.36
C ARG A 236 2.61 -5.95 2.91
N VAL A 237 3.35 -5.21 2.08
CA VAL A 237 3.79 -3.85 2.39
C VAL A 237 3.45 -3.02 1.18
N GLU A 238 2.59 -2.03 1.38
CA GLU A 238 2.02 -1.28 0.27
C GLU A 238 2.09 0.22 0.47
N ASN A 239 2.44 0.91 -0.60
CA ASN A 239 2.27 2.35 -0.71
C ASN A 239 1.65 2.68 -2.08
N LEU A 240 1.01 3.85 -2.17
CA LEU A 240 0.72 4.46 -3.46
C LEU A 240 1.90 5.29 -3.94
N VAL A 241 2.19 5.18 -5.23
CA VAL A 241 3.23 5.93 -5.94
C VAL A 241 2.64 6.70 -7.11
N LEU A 242 3.09 7.94 -7.29
CA LEU A 242 2.78 8.81 -8.41
C LEU A 242 3.91 8.72 -9.43
N VAL A 243 3.59 8.47 -10.70
CA VAL A 243 4.54 8.59 -11.81
C VAL A 243 4.82 10.07 -12.08
N VAL A 244 6.09 10.45 -12.04
CA VAL A 244 6.56 11.82 -12.27
C VAL A 244 7.72 11.84 -13.27
N GLU A 245 8.02 13.03 -13.79
CA GLU A 245 9.24 13.26 -14.57
C GLU A 245 10.47 13.01 -13.71
N SER A 246 11.45 12.25 -14.22
CA SER A 246 12.72 12.09 -13.51
C SER A 246 13.60 13.31 -13.70
N ALA A 247 14.25 13.76 -12.64
CA ALA A 247 15.24 14.84 -12.69
C ALA A 247 16.51 14.47 -13.48
N VAL A 248 16.72 13.17 -13.76
CA VAL A 248 17.87 12.66 -14.54
C VAL A 248 17.40 12.12 -15.89
N GLY A 249 18.32 12.04 -16.86
CA GLY A 249 18.00 11.48 -18.19
C GLY A 249 17.34 12.47 -19.17
N GLY A 250 17.34 13.77 -18.86
CA GLY A 250 17.00 14.84 -19.82
C GLY A 250 15.57 14.76 -20.38
N GLY A 251 14.59 14.47 -19.52
CA GLY A 251 13.17 14.38 -19.89
C GLY A 251 12.77 13.08 -20.61
N LYS A 252 13.69 12.11 -20.74
CA LYS A 252 13.41 10.80 -21.35
C LYS A 252 13.08 9.72 -20.34
N PHE A 253 13.22 10.01 -19.05
CA PHE A 253 13.02 9.09 -17.95
C PHE A 253 11.91 9.57 -17.02
N LEU A 254 11.24 8.62 -16.41
CA LEU A 254 10.23 8.79 -15.39
C LEU A 254 10.75 8.14 -14.09
N GLU A 255 10.18 8.56 -12.97
CA GLU A 255 10.41 7.97 -11.66
C GLU A 255 9.13 8.01 -10.82
N PHE A 256 9.19 7.48 -9.60
CA PHE A 256 8.06 7.44 -8.69
C PHE A 256 8.23 8.42 -7.52
N GLU A 257 7.15 9.11 -7.16
CA GLU A 257 6.98 9.80 -5.88
C GLU A 257 6.06 8.96 -4.99
N THR A 258 6.54 8.52 -3.83
CA THR A 258 5.68 7.84 -2.84
C THR A 258 4.70 8.83 -2.21
N LEU A 259 3.40 8.52 -2.25
CA LEU A 259 2.33 9.33 -1.66
C LEU A 259 2.03 8.91 -0.22
N THR A 260 2.00 7.60 0.05
CA THR A 260 1.66 7.07 1.38
C THR A 260 2.63 7.52 2.46
N LEU A 261 2.09 7.95 3.60
CA LEU A 261 2.84 8.46 4.75
C LEU A 261 2.54 7.65 6.03
N ALA A 262 3.07 6.44 6.11
CA ALA A 262 2.97 5.62 7.33
C ALA A 262 4.26 4.82 7.57
N PRO A 263 4.70 4.67 8.84
CA PRO A 263 5.93 3.95 9.16
C PRO A 263 5.87 2.49 8.69
N ILE A 264 7.04 1.93 8.40
CA ILE A 264 7.25 0.49 8.19
C ILE A 264 7.74 -0.05 9.54
N ASP A 265 7.22 -1.20 9.98
CA ASP A 265 7.60 -1.78 11.27
C ASP A 265 9.06 -2.25 11.26
N LEU A 266 9.96 -1.43 11.82
CA LEU A 266 11.39 -1.70 11.91
C LEU A 266 11.72 -3.00 12.66
N ARG A 267 10.81 -3.51 13.50
CA ARG A 267 11.03 -4.76 14.26
C ARG A 267 11.02 -5.99 13.35
N LEU A 268 10.37 -5.89 12.19
CA LEU A 268 10.28 -6.96 11.19
C LEU A 268 11.44 -6.93 10.18
N ILE A 269 12.26 -5.88 10.17
CA ILE A 269 13.41 -5.78 9.29
C ILE A 269 14.58 -6.62 9.82
N ASP A 270 15.14 -7.48 8.98
CA ASP A 270 16.46 -8.06 9.14
C ASP A 270 17.49 -7.12 8.51
N GLU A 271 18.12 -6.34 9.37
CA GLU A 271 19.15 -5.36 9.01
C GLU A 271 20.33 -5.95 8.23
N LYS A 272 20.60 -7.25 8.35
CA LYS A 272 21.69 -7.93 7.63
C LYS A 272 21.39 -8.14 6.15
N LEU A 273 20.11 -8.10 5.76
CA LEU A 273 19.67 -8.23 4.36
C LEU A 273 19.61 -6.88 3.63
N LEU A 274 19.74 -5.76 4.35
CA LEU A 274 19.74 -4.43 3.77
C LEU A 274 21.14 -4.04 3.29
N THR A 275 21.21 -3.52 2.07
CA THR A 275 22.39 -2.78 1.63
C THR A 275 22.42 -1.39 2.29
N PRO A 276 23.59 -0.71 2.31
CA PRO A 276 23.66 0.66 2.84
C PRO A 276 22.66 1.63 2.19
N SER A 277 22.48 1.55 0.87
CA SER A 277 21.53 2.41 0.14
C SER A 277 20.07 2.15 0.51
N GLU A 278 19.70 0.92 0.81
CA GLU A 278 18.33 0.56 1.18
C GLU A 278 18.01 1.01 2.61
N ARG A 279 19.00 0.90 3.51
CA ARG A 279 18.92 1.47 4.85
C ARG A 279 18.77 2.99 4.81
N GLU A 280 19.57 3.66 3.99
CA GLU A 280 19.50 5.11 3.82
C GLU A 280 18.13 5.54 3.28
N TRP A 281 17.60 4.82 2.29
CA TRP A 281 16.24 5.07 1.77
C TRP A 281 15.18 4.91 2.86
N LEU A 282 15.23 3.83 3.65
CA LEU A 282 14.26 3.60 4.73
C LEU A 282 14.32 4.73 5.77
N ASN A 283 15.53 5.14 6.16
CA ASN A 283 15.75 6.25 7.09
C ASN A 283 15.22 7.57 6.51
N ALA A 284 15.41 7.83 5.21
CA ALA A 284 14.90 9.01 4.53
C ALA A 284 13.37 9.01 4.42
N TYR A 285 12.76 7.87 4.06
CA TYR A 285 11.32 7.68 4.01
C TYR A 285 10.69 7.91 5.39
N HIS A 286 11.22 7.30 6.45
CA HIS A 286 10.73 7.50 7.82
C HIS A 286 10.92 8.92 8.32
N LYS A 287 12.04 9.57 7.98
CA LYS A 287 12.24 11.00 8.28
C LYS A 287 11.17 11.85 7.60
N ARG A 288 10.82 11.58 6.33
CA ARG A 288 9.74 12.28 5.63
C ARG A 288 8.40 12.05 6.32
N VAL A 289 8.04 10.80 6.66
CA VAL A 289 6.81 10.51 7.42
C VAL A 289 6.75 11.35 8.69
N TRP A 290 7.83 11.35 9.50
CA TRP A 290 7.89 12.19 10.70
C TRP A 290 7.70 13.69 10.41
N THR A 291 8.39 14.22 9.40
CA THR A 291 8.34 15.63 9.05
C THR A 291 6.96 16.07 8.58
N GLU A 292 6.28 15.25 7.76
CA GLU A 292 5.01 15.61 7.13
C GLU A 292 3.81 15.49 8.09
N ILE A 293 3.72 14.40 8.86
CA ILE A 293 2.53 14.15 9.72
C ILE A 293 2.80 14.36 11.22
N GLY A 294 4.06 14.29 11.66
CA GLY A 294 4.44 14.45 13.07
C GLY A 294 4.07 15.80 13.70
N PRO A 295 4.10 16.94 12.98
CA PRO A 295 3.60 18.22 13.51
C PRO A 295 2.11 18.21 13.87
N SER A 296 1.28 17.40 13.21
CA SER A 296 -0.16 17.30 13.45
C SER A 296 -0.53 16.38 14.62
N LEU A 297 0.40 15.53 15.07
CA LEU A 297 0.20 14.64 16.22
C LEU A 297 0.55 15.31 17.55
N LYS A 298 0.01 14.79 18.65
CA LYS A 298 0.26 15.27 20.03
C LYS A 298 0.47 14.11 20.99
N GLY A 299 1.03 14.39 22.17
CA GLY A 299 1.15 13.43 23.26
C GLY A 299 1.78 12.09 22.87
N ALA A 300 1.12 11.00 23.26
CA ALA A 300 1.57 9.63 23.02
C ALA A 300 1.71 9.29 21.52
N ASP A 301 0.78 9.78 20.67
CA ASP A 301 0.84 9.52 19.22
C ASP A 301 2.11 10.08 18.59
N LYS A 302 2.47 11.32 18.95
CA LYS A 302 3.68 11.97 18.44
C LYS A 302 4.95 11.28 18.96
N ALA A 303 4.97 10.92 20.24
CA ALA A 303 6.09 10.21 20.84
C ALA A 303 6.31 8.83 20.19
N TRP A 304 5.23 8.09 19.98
CA TRP A 304 5.25 6.80 19.30
C TRP A 304 5.74 6.94 17.85
N LEU A 305 5.19 7.89 17.08
CA LEU A 305 5.61 8.06 15.69
C LEU A 305 7.12 8.35 15.60
N LYS A 306 7.63 9.24 16.46
CA LYS A 306 9.08 9.55 16.50
C LYS A 306 9.93 8.30 16.73
N GLN A 307 9.48 7.39 17.59
CA GLN A 307 10.16 6.13 17.87
C GLN A 307 10.03 5.12 16.71
N ALA A 308 8.84 5.04 16.10
CA ALA A 308 8.55 4.18 14.95
C ALA A 308 9.34 4.59 13.70
N THR A 309 9.64 5.89 13.55
CA THR A 309 10.38 6.47 12.43
C THR A 309 11.84 6.80 12.78
N ARG A 310 12.41 6.18 13.82
CA ARG A 310 13.84 6.36 14.14
C ARG A 310 14.71 5.80 13.01
N ALA A 311 15.91 6.34 12.87
CA ALA A 311 16.89 5.75 11.96
C ALA A 311 17.35 4.37 12.48
N LEU A 312 17.55 3.42 11.55
CA LEU A 312 18.29 2.18 11.73
C LEU A 312 19.80 2.41 11.64
#